data_AF-A0AAD2CME7-F1
#
_entry.id   AF-A0AAD2CME7-F1
#
_cell.length_a   1.000
_cell.length_b   1.000
_cell.length_c   1.000
_cell.angle_alpha   90.00
_cell.angle_beta   90.00
_cell.angle_gamma   90.00
#
_symmetry.space_group_name_H-M   'P 1'
#
loop_
_entity.id
_entity.type
_entity.pdbx_description
1 polymer ?
#
loop_
_entity_poly.entity_id
_entity_poly.type
_entity_poly.pdbx_seq_one_letter_code
_entity_poly.pdbx_strand_id
1 'polypeptide(L)'
;MGRQAARMSHGGRRRSSMAQEGNPLKDDATLRTQMIQLDRVKSRRKFDPWKKSFLKRFESFLDQSGVEKAQEAYEQFSKEMDRTVSLVQKCEELNQKGDLTNERATVKGRRALNEMVNDLVLRWGAIKEIIPGTGDEEELRGYNKFQLGAILVRDDFSEYERMEYVYDTIHVFGSETLSEVADRLHIEQFANYQIQFQRFCDLLADLGLYEVMMACRHFSNCEDDEEQSLTEESESFEEEGYNIILVDLKTASICKMNVDALEAKGVISLGFTDMEEPYIMQSCDTMEKIEEIKHKLNNHPSLGLATNLVVKRSTVMENEYTELEEKEAVTSMWGITLKSTNKKTKKNEELFFLDPYTGAVGELNRQVAIDSGCIHEEKNEHNNLVLREAEKEDSQWETLRGNIRDIIGIQMEAPEGRDDVSSNMRVGSEPISMGY
;
A
#
# COMPACT_ATOMS: atom_id res chain seq x y z
N MET A 1 37.40 -56.02 -29.51
CA MET A 1 38.23 -54.97 -28.90
C MET A 1 37.84 -53.65 -29.57
N GLY A 2 37.40 -52.56 -28.94
CA GLY A 2 36.88 -52.28 -27.61
C GLY A 2 35.88 -51.11 -27.78
N ARG A 3 34.76 -51.15 -27.05
CA ARG A 3 33.71 -50.12 -27.08
C ARG A 3 34.12 -48.95 -26.17
N GLN A 4 34.18 -47.73 -26.70
CA GLN A 4 34.26 -46.52 -25.88
C GLN A 4 32.84 -46.15 -25.42
N ALA A 5 32.64 -46.20 -24.11
CA ALA A 5 31.44 -45.72 -23.44
C ALA A 5 31.57 -44.21 -23.20
N ALA A 6 30.73 -43.42 -23.85
CA ALA A 6 30.53 -42.01 -23.50
C ALA A 6 29.69 -41.96 -22.22
N ARG A 7 30.31 -41.50 -21.13
CA ARG A 7 29.64 -41.19 -19.87
C ARG A 7 28.75 -39.96 -20.09
N MET A 8 27.44 -40.16 -20.18
CA MET A 8 26.46 -39.09 -20.05
C MET A 8 26.40 -38.67 -18.58
N SER A 9 26.99 -37.51 -18.29
CA SER A 9 26.82 -36.77 -17.04
C SER A 9 25.33 -36.49 -16.85
N HIS A 10 24.72 -37.10 -15.83
CA HIS A 10 23.40 -36.71 -15.33
C HIS A 10 23.53 -35.38 -14.59
N GLY A 11 23.46 -34.28 -15.35
CA GLY A 11 23.20 -32.96 -14.78
C GLY A 11 21.80 -32.98 -14.17
N GLY A 12 21.74 -33.03 -12.84
CA GLY A 12 20.49 -32.84 -12.12
C GLY A 12 19.84 -31.53 -12.57
N ARG A 13 18.53 -31.58 -12.85
CA ARG A 13 17.68 -30.41 -13.08
C ARG A 13 17.79 -29.49 -11.85
N ARG A 14 18.72 -28.54 -11.90
CA ARG A 14 18.68 -27.35 -11.06
C ARG A 14 17.43 -26.59 -11.47
N ARG A 15 16.38 -26.67 -10.63
CA ARG A 15 15.33 -25.65 -10.65
C ARG A 15 16.00 -24.29 -10.47
N SER A 16 15.53 -23.29 -11.21
CA SER A 16 16.10 -21.94 -11.39
C SER A 16 16.25 -21.13 -10.09
N SER A 17 17.14 -21.53 -9.18
CA SER A 17 17.50 -20.71 -8.01
C SER A 17 18.25 -19.43 -8.38
N MET A 18 18.68 -19.27 -9.63
CA MET A 18 19.30 -18.03 -10.13
C MET A 18 18.30 -16.87 -10.31
N ALA A 19 16.99 -17.10 -10.26
CA ALA A 19 16.01 -16.01 -10.34
C ALA A 19 15.89 -15.18 -9.04
N GLN A 20 16.47 -15.63 -7.94
CA GLN A 20 16.37 -14.95 -6.64
C GLN A 20 17.62 -14.16 -6.22
N GLU A 21 18.80 -14.50 -6.73
CA GLU A 21 20.01 -13.70 -6.48
C GLU A 21 20.02 -12.49 -7.42
N GLY A 22 19.92 -11.28 -6.85
CA GLY A 22 19.95 -10.03 -7.61
C GLY A 22 18.60 -9.59 -8.15
N ASN A 23 17.48 -9.90 -7.48
CA ASN A 23 16.19 -9.29 -7.80
C ASN A 23 16.14 -7.88 -7.17
N PRO A 24 16.18 -6.79 -7.97
CA PRO A 24 16.20 -5.43 -7.43
C PRO A 24 15.01 -5.12 -6.53
N LEU A 25 13.84 -5.70 -6.82
CA LEU A 25 12.60 -5.48 -6.06
C LEU A 25 12.63 -6.13 -4.67
N LYS A 26 13.48 -7.15 -4.47
CA LYS A 26 13.66 -7.81 -3.17
C LYS A 26 14.84 -7.24 -2.40
N ASP A 27 15.90 -6.85 -3.10
CA ASP A 27 17.17 -6.48 -2.48
C ASP A 27 17.21 -4.98 -2.13
N ASP A 28 16.59 -4.12 -2.94
CA ASP A 28 16.60 -2.66 -2.75
C ASP A 28 15.54 -2.18 -1.74
N ALA A 29 15.97 -1.45 -0.72
CA ALA A 29 15.06 -0.94 0.31
C ALA A 29 14.06 0.08 -0.24
N THR A 30 14.49 0.95 -1.17
CA THR A 30 13.63 1.98 -1.75
C THR A 30 12.52 1.38 -2.60
N LEU A 31 12.86 0.43 -3.48
CA LEU A 31 11.85 -0.30 -4.28
C LEU A 31 10.86 -1.06 -3.39
N ARG A 32 11.31 -1.72 -2.31
CA ARG A 32 10.39 -2.39 -1.37
C ARG A 32 9.43 -1.40 -0.71
N THR A 33 9.91 -0.24 -0.27
CA THR A 33 9.06 0.81 0.31
C THR A 33 8.04 1.31 -0.71
N GLN A 34 8.45 1.56 -1.96
CA GLN A 34 7.54 1.98 -3.03
C GLN A 34 6.46 0.93 -3.31
N MET A 35 6.80 -0.36 -3.26
CA MET A 35 5.82 -1.45 -3.40
C MET A 35 4.80 -1.47 -2.25
N ILE A 36 5.22 -1.21 -1.01
CA ILE A 36 4.30 -1.09 0.14
C ILE A 36 3.39 0.14 0.00
N GLN A 37 3.92 1.23 -0.58
CA GLN A 37 3.15 2.46 -0.81
C GLN A 37 2.13 2.32 -1.93
N LEU A 38 2.32 1.41 -2.88
CA LEU A 38 1.44 1.21 -4.02
C LEU A 38 -0.02 1.00 -3.58
N ASP A 39 -0.25 0.21 -2.52
CA ASP A 39 -1.59 -0.05 -1.96
C ASP A 39 -2.32 1.23 -1.49
N ARG A 40 -1.56 2.29 -1.18
CA ARG A 40 -2.06 3.58 -0.69
C ARG A 40 -2.31 4.58 -1.82
N VAL A 41 -1.82 4.31 -3.02
CA VAL A 41 -2.10 5.14 -4.20
C VAL A 41 -3.54 4.86 -4.63
N LYS A 42 -4.40 5.89 -4.57
CA LYS A 42 -5.85 5.76 -4.88
C LYS A 42 -6.31 6.57 -6.10
N SER A 43 -5.44 7.39 -6.70
CA SER A 43 -5.79 8.18 -7.88
C SER A 43 -4.68 8.17 -8.92
N ARG A 44 -5.06 8.34 -10.19
CA ARG A 44 -4.13 8.40 -11.33
C ARG A 44 -3.07 9.48 -11.14
N ARG A 45 -3.49 10.64 -10.63
CA ARG A 45 -2.62 11.79 -10.33
C ARG A 45 -1.50 11.46 -9.34
N LYS A 46 -1.74 10.56 -8.38
CA LYS A 46 -0.71 10.07 -7.44
C LYS A 46 0.06 8.88 -8.02
N PHE A 47 -0.59 8.07 -8.85
CA PHE A 47 0.02 6.91 -9.49
C PHE A 47 1.10 7.28 -10.49
N ASP A 48 0.88 8.28 -11.35
CA ASP A 48 1.87 8.63 -12.38
C ASP A 48 3.22 9.12 -11.79
N PRO A 49 3.26 9.99 -10.77
CA PRO A 49 4.50 10.32 -10.05
C PRO A 49 5.14 9.11 -9.39
N TRP A 50 4.35 8.26 -8.71
CA TRP A 50 4.85 7.03 -8.10
C TRP A 50 5.49 6.12 -9.15
N LYS A 51 4.81 5.88 -10.28
CA LYS A 51 5.30 5.05 -11.40
C LYS A 51 6.60 5.60 -11.97
N LYS A 52 6.71 6.92 -12.17
CA LYS A 52 7.94 7.57 -12.64
C LYS A 52 9.08 7.38 -11.66
N SER A 53 8.84 7.56 -10.36
CA SER A 53 9.84 7.38 -9.30
C SER A 53 10.29 5.92 -9.19
N PHE A 54 9.33 4.99 -9.23
CA PHE A 54 9.57 3.55 -9.25
C PHE A 54 10.42 3.14 -10.46
N LEU A 55 10.03 3.54 -11.68
CA LEU A 55 10.78 3.25 -12.91
C LEU A 55 12.18 3.83 -12.86
N LYS A 56 12.35 5.09 -12.45
CA LYS A 56 13.66 5.73 -12.32
C LYS A 56 14.59 4.94 -11.39
N ARG A 57 14.09 4.46 -10.26
CA ARG A 57 14.87 3.62 -9.34
C ARG A 57 15.11 2.23 -9.93
N PHE A 58 14.09 1.59 -10.46
CA PHE A 58 14.16 0.23 -11.00
C PHE A 58 15.13 0.14 -12.18
N GLU A 59 15.06 1.07 -13.12
CA GLU A 59 15.93 1.14 -14.29
C GLU A 59 17.39 1.45 -13.93
N SER A 60 17.67 2.06 -12.77
CA SER A 60 19.04 2.32 -12.33
C SER A 60 19.87 1.04 -12.08
N PHE A 61 19.19 -0.11 -11.94
CA PHE A 61 19.82 -1.43 -11.80
C PHE A 61 19.99 -2.16 -13.13
N LEU A 62 19.48 -1.59 -14.23
CA LEU A 62 19.38 -2.27 -15.51
C LEU A 62 20.42 -1.73 -16.49
N ASP A 63 21.04 -2.64 -17.25
CA ASP A 63 21.90 -2.24 -18.35
C ASP A 63 21.06 -1.68 -19.51
N GLN A 64 21.45 -0.50 -19.99
CA GLN A 64 20.72 0.24 -21.03
C GLN A 64 20.64 -0.53 -22.36
N SER A 65 21.69 -1.28 -22.74
CA SER A 65 21.68 -2.03 -23.99
C SER A 65 20.64 -3.16 -23.96
N GLY A 66 20.48 -3.82 -22.81
CA GLY A 66 19.42 -4.82 -22.67
C GLY A 66 18.02 -4.22 -22.58
N VAL A 67 17.86 -3.02 -21.98
CA VAL A 67 16.58 -2.28 -22.00
C VAL A 67 16.14 -1.96 -23.43
N GLU A 68 17.07 -1.51 -24.28
CA GLU A 68 16.79 -1.22 -25.69
C GLU A 68 16.37 -2.48 -26.47
N LYS A 69 17.06 -3.60 -26.27
CA LYS A 69 16.67 -4.88 -26.91
C LYS A 69 15.33 -5.40 -26.41
N ALA A 70 15.03 -5.24 -25.12
CA ALA A 70 13.73 -5.60 -24.56
C ALA A 70 12.62 -4.73 -25.18
N GLN A 71 12.86 -3.44 -25.36
CA GLN A 71 11.94 -2.52 -26.04
C GLN A 71 11.68 -2.95 -27.49
N GLU A 72 12.73 -3.27 -28.26
CA GLU A 72 12.58 -3.74 -29.65
C GLU A 72 11.76 -5.05 -29.73
N ALA A 73 12.03 -6.00 -28.84
CA ALA A 73 11.29 -7.25 -28.76
C ALA A 73 9.82 -7.02 -28.39
N TYR A 74 9.56 -6.12 -27.44
CA TYR A 74 8.22 -5.73 -27.02
C TYR A 74 7.43 -5.05 -28.13
N GLU A 75 8.02 -4.09 -28.84
CA GLU A 75 7.37 -3.43 -29.98
C GLU A 75 7.04 -4.40 -31.11
N GLN A 76 7.92 -5.36 -31.38
CA GLN A 76 7.64 -6.40 -32.35
C GLN A 76 6.48 -7.29 -31.91
N PHE A 77 6.46 -7.69 -30.64
CA PHE A 77 5.35 -8.47 -30.07
C PHE A 77 4.01 -7.72 -30.12
N SER A 78 4.00 -6.44 -29.73
CA SER A 78 2.82 -5.57 -29.76
C SER A 78 2.20 -5.45 -31.15
N LYS A 79 3.02 -5.25 -32.19
CA LYS A 79 2.56 -5.25 -33.60
C LYS A 79 1.95 -6.58 -34.02
N GLU A 80 2.49 -7.68 -33.52
CA GLU A 80 1.96 -9.00 -33.84
C GLU A 80 0.64 -9.28 -33.09
N MET A 81 0.47 -8.72 -31.89
CA MET A 81 -0.79 -8.77 -31.13
C MET A 81 -1.93 -8.00 -31.81
N ASP A 82 -1.65 -6.93 -32.58
CA ASP A 82 -2.67 -6.18 -33.35
C ASP A 82 -3.48 -7.09 -34.26
N ARG A 83 -2.77 -7.98 -34.94
CA ARG A 83 -3.37 -8.94 -35.83
C ARG A 83 -4.26 -9.93 -35.07
N THR A 84 -3.79 -10.42 -33.93
CA THR A 84 -4.53 -11.41 -33.13
C THR A 84 -5.81 -10.82 -32.57
N VAL A 85 -5.72 -9.64 -31.96
CA VAL A 85 -6.89 -8.92 -31.45
C VAL A 85 -7.91 -8.70 -32.56
N SER A 86 -7.47 -8.27 -33.76
CA SER A 86 -8.37 -8.09 -34.91
C SER A 86 -9.04 -9.39 -35.37
N LEU A 87 -8.34 -10.53 -35.36
CA LEU A 87 -8.90 -11.84 -35.72
C LEU A 87 -9.90 -12.35 -34.69
N VAL A 88 -9.64 -12.09 -33.40
CA VAL A 88 -10.55 -12.41 -32.30
C VAL A 88 -11.82 -11.58 -32.40
N GLN A 89 -11.71 -10.25 -32.54
CA GLN A 89 -12.84 -9.34 -32.76
C GLN A 89 -13.69 -9.76 -33.97
N LYS A 90 -13.05 -10.13 -35.08
CA LYS A 90 -13.74 -10.64 -36.27
C LYS A 90 -14.56 -11.90 -35.97
N CYS A 91 -14.07 -12.80 -35.12
CA CYS A 91 -14.82 -13.98 -34.69
C CYS A 91 -15.97 -13.62 -33.75
N GLU A 92 -15.77 -12.68 -32.83
CA GLU A 92 -16.84 -12.17 -31.94
C GLU A 92 -17.97 -11.52 -32.73
N GLU A 93 -17.65 -10.67 -33.71
CA GLU A 93 -18.67 -10.08 -34.59
C GLU A 93 -19.49 -11.13 -35.35
N LEU A 94 -18.85 -12.21 -35.81
CA LEU A 94 -19.54 -13.30 -36.51
C LEU A 94 -20.39 -14.13 -35.55
N ASN A 95 -19.94 -14.31 -34.31
CA ASN A 95 -20.72 -14.92 -33.24
C ASN A 95 -21.97 -14.09 -32.91
N GLN A 96 -21.82 -12.78 -32.72
CA GLN A 96 -22.93 -11.85 -32.47
C GLN A 96 -23.96 -11.82 -33.62
N LYS A 97 -23.51 -11.98 -34.86
CA LYS A 97 -24.39 -12.07 -36.06
C LYS A 97 -25.06 -13.44 -36.21
N GLY A 98 -24.73 -14.44 -35.39
CA GLY A 98 -25.22 -15.81 -35.51
C GLY A 98 -24.58 -16.62 -36.65
N ASP A 99 -23.49 -16.11 -37.24
CA ASP A 99 -22.79 -16.75 -38.36
C ASP A 99 -21.69 -17.73 -37.91
N LEU A 100 -21.34 -17.69 -36.62
CA LEU A 100 -20.39 -18.58 -35.96
C LEU A 100 -20.87 -18.88 -34.52
N THR A 101 -21.72 -19.88 -34.37
CA THR A 101 -22.33 -20.36 -33.11
C THR A 101 -22.39 -21.88 -33.10
N ASN A 102 -22.64 -22.52 -31.96
CA ASN A 102 -22.83 -23.98 -31.87
C ASN A 102 -23.87 -24.54 -32.85
N GLU A 103 -24.97 -23.82 -33.07
CA GLU A 103 -26.06 -24.26 -33.96
C GLU A 103 -25.74 -24.00 -35.43
N ARG A 104 -24.93 -22.97 -35.72
CA ARG A 104 -24.67 -22.50 -37.07
C ARG A 104 -23.25 -21.96 -37.23
N ALA A 105 -22.49 -22.59 -38.12
CA ALA A 105 -21.18 -22.13 -38.55
C ALA A 105 -21.11 -22.00 -40.08
N THR A 106 -21.24 -20.78 -40.56
CA THR A 106 -21.12 -20.46 -41.99
C THR A 106 -19.70 -20.74 -42.50
N VAL A 107 -19.53 -20.89 -43.82
CA VAL A 107 -18.18 -21.02 -44.43
C VAL A 107 -17.28 -19.85 -44.05
N LYS A 108 -17.84 -18.63 -44.00
CA LYS A 108 -17.14 -17.42 -43.56
C LYS A 108 -16.73 -17.51 -42.09
N GLY A 109 -17.65 -17.94 -41.21
CA GLY A 109 -17.38 -18.19 -39.79
C GLY A 109 -16.26 -19.19 -39.57
N ARG A 110 -16.35 -20.37 -40.20
CA ARG A 110 -15.31 -21.42 -40.10
C ARG A 110 -13.96 -20.95 -40.61
N ARG A 111 -13.94 -20.18 -41.71
CA ARG A 111 -12.69 -19.61 -42.23
C ARG A 111 -12.07 -18.61 -41.26
N ALA A 112 -12.87 -17.73 -40.65
CA ALA A 112 -12.39 -16.77 -39.67
C ALA A 112 -11.84 -17.48 -38.41
N LEU A 113 -12.55 -18.50 -37.91
CA LEU A 113 -12.11 -19.33 -36.80
C LEU A 113 -10.75 -20.00 -37.10
N ASN A 114 -10.61 -20.60 -38.27
CA ASN A 114 -9.35 -21.23 -38.68
C ASN A 114 -8.21 -20.20 -38.82
N GLU A 115 -8.49 -19.01 -39.37
CA GLU A 115 -7.52 -17.91 -39.46
C GLU A 115 -7.05 -17.49 -38.05
N MET A 116 -7.97 -17.31 -37.10
CA MET A 116 -7.68 -16.97 -35.71
C MET A 116 -6.86 -18.07 -35.02
N VAL A 117 -7.27 -19.34 -35.13
CA VAL A 117 -6.55 -20.47 -34.49
C VAL A 117 -5.12 -20.61 -35.02
N ASN A 118 -4.93 -20.49 -36.33
CA ASN A 118 -3.58 -20.54 -36.91
C ASN A 118 -2.70 -19.38 -36.41
N ASP A 119 -3.30 -18.21 -36.16
CA ASP A 119 -2.59 -17.07 -35.60
C ASP A 119 -2.24 -17.32 -34.12
N LEU A 120 -3.16 -17.86 -33.32
CA LEU A 120 -2.92 -18.23 -31.92
C LEU A 120 -1.72 -19.18 -31.77
N VAL A 121 -1.53 -20.11 -32.71
CA VAL A 121 -0.35 -21.02 -32.72
C VAL A 121 0.96 -20.22 -32.72
N LEU A 122 1.02 -19.18 -33.55
CA LEU A 122 2.18 -18.31 -33.64
C LEU A 122 2.31 -17.44 -32.38
N ARG A 123 1.17 -16.94 -31.86
CA ARG A 123 1.16 -16.03 -30.71
C ARG A 123 1.58 -16.66 -29.41
N TRP A 124 1.10 -17.86 -29.08
CA TRP A 124 1.53 -18.51 -27.85
C TRP A 124 3.03 -18.86 -27.90
N GLY A 125 3.57 -19.14 -29.09
CA GLY A 125 5.01 -19.24 -29.32
C GLY A 125 5.73 -17.92 -29.01
N ALA A 126 5.23 -16.79 -29.54
CA ALA A 126 5.78 -15.47 -29.29
C ALA A 126 5.74 -15.04 -27.81
N ILE A 127 4.64 -15.33 -27.08
CA ILE A 127 4.54 -15.07 -25.63
C ILE A 127 5.62 -15.82 -24.86
N LYS A 128 5.86 -17.08 -25.22
CA LYS A 128 6.93 -17.87 -24.62
C LYS A 128 8.31 -17.30 -24.95
N GLU A 129 8.47 -16.74 -26.14
CA GLU A 129 9.75 -16.26 -26.65
C GLU A 129 10.18 -14.90 -26.12
N ILE A 130 9.22 -13.98 -25.92
CA ILE A 130 9.52 -12.64 -25.43
C ILE A 130 9.99 -12.68 -23.98
N ILE A 131 9.60 -13.69 -23.21
CA ILE A 131 9.98 -13.77 -21.80
C ILE A 131 11.09 -14.79 -21.55
N PRO A 132 12.33 -14.36 -21.29
CA PRO A 132 13.39 -15.30 -20.97
C PRO A 132 13.18 -15.85 -19.55
N GLY A 133 12.98 -17.17 -19.45
CA GLY A 133 12.79 -17.88 -18.18
C GLY A 133 14.08 -18.45 -17.59
N THR A 134 15.15 -18.49 -18.38
CA THR A 134 16.46 -19.07 -18.02
C THR A 134 17.61 -18.15 -18.43
N GLY A 135 18.76 -18.26 -17.75
CA GLY A 135 19.95 -17.45 -18.08
C GLY A 135 20.44 -17.64 -19.52
N ASP A 136 20.35 -18.86 -20.06
CA ASP A 136 20.71 -19.15 -21.46
C ASP A 136 19.78 -18.40 -22.45
N GLU A 137 18.49 -18.29 -22.12
CA GLU A 137 17.53 -17.50 -22.91
C GLU A 137 17.81 -16.00 -22.77
N GLU A 138 18.17 -15.51 -21.58
CA GLU A 138 18.55 -14.11 -21.35
C GLU A 138 19.80 -13.73 -22.18
N GLU A 139 20.80 -14.60 -22.22
CA GLU A 139 22.02 -14.41 -23.04
C GLU A 139 21.70 -14.41 -24.54
N LEU A 140 20.86 -15.36 -25.00
CA LEU A 140 20.46 -15.46 -26.41
C LEU A 140 19.66 -14.23 -26.87
N ARG A 141 18.75 -13.74 -26.03
CA ARG A 141 17.89 -12.58 -26.34
C ARG A 141 18.65 -11.26 -26.16
N GLY A 142 19.70 -11.26 -25.35
CA GLY A 142 20.47 -10.07 -25.03
C GLY A 142 19.75 -9.12 -24.07
N TYR A 143 18.69 -9.58 -23.41
CA TYR A 143 18.01 -8.89 -22.33
C TYR A 143 17.48 -9.90 -21.31
N ASN A 144 17.31 -9.46 -20.08
CA ASN A 144 16.75 -10.26 -18.99
C ASN A 144 15.28 -9.90 -18.71
N LYS A 145 14.63 -10.74 -17.91
CA LYS A 145 13.21 -10.56 -17.54
C LYS A 145 12.92 -9.26 -16.75
N PHE A 146 13.89 -8.69 -16.05
CA PHE A 146 13.72 -7.39 -15.36
C PHE A 146 13.71 -6.21 -16.33
N GLN A 147 14.54 -6.28 -17.38
CA GLN A 147 14.54 -5.29 -18.47
C GLN A 147 13.20 -5.28 -19.19
N LEU A 148 12.65 -6.47 -19.53
CA LEU A 148 11.30 -6.57 -20.07
C LEU A 148 10.25 -6.04 -19.07
N GLY A 149 10.38 -6.36 -17.79
CA GLY A 149 9.50 -5.85 -16.73
C GLY A 149 9.44 -4.32 -16.69
N ALA A 150 10.58 -3.63 -16.85
CA ALA A 150 10.62 -2.16 -16.91
C ALA A 150 9.86 -1.62 -18.12
N ILE A 151 9.99 -2.26 -19.29
CA ILE A 151 9.24 -1.90 -20.49
C ILE A 151 7.73 -2.06 -20.27
N LEU A 152 7.31 -3.18 -19.68
CA LEU A 152 5.90 -3.44 -19.38
C LEU A 152 5.31 -2.40 -18.43
N VAL A 153 6.02 -2.05 -17.35
CA VAL A 153 5.57 -1.00 -16.41
C VAL A 153 5.51 0.37 -17.10
N ARG A 154 6.47 0.68 -17.98
CA ARG A 154 6.49 1.96 -18.72
C ARG A 154 5.26 2.12 -19.60
N ASP A 155 4.83 1.03 -20.22
CA ASP A 155 3.68 0.97 -21.12
C ASP A 155 2.35 0.66 -20.42
N ASP A 156 2.29 0.85 -19.09
CA ASP A 156 1.09 0.59 -18.28
C ASP A 156 0.53 -0.84 -18.44
N PHE A 157 1.40 -1.80 -18.78
CA PHE A 157 1.03 -3.18 -19.10
C PHE A 157 -0.08 -3.27 -20.17
N SER A 158 -0.10 -2.38 -21.17
CA SER A 158 -1.13 -2.39 -22.20
C SER A 158 -1.27 -3.75 -22.91
N GLU A 159 -0.16 -4.43 -23.18
CA GLU A 159 -0.19 -5.76 -23.81
C GLU A 159 -0.78 -6.84 -22.91
N TYR A 160 -0.73 -6.69 -21.58
CA TYR A 160 -1.43 -7.60 -20.68
C TYR A 160 -2.94 -7.52 -20.89
N GLU A 161 -3.51 -6.32 -20.96
CA GLU A 161 -4.96 -6.13 -21.19
C GLU A 161 -5.39 -6.75 -22.52
N ARG A 162 -4.56 -6.61 -23.55
CA ARG A 162 -4.82 -7.21 -24.87
C ARG A 162 -4.74 -8.73 -24.84
N MET A 163 -3.77 -9.29 -24.12
CA MET A 163 -3.63 -10.74 -23.94
C MET A 163 -4.78 -11.30 -23.10
N GLU A 164 -5.23 -10.59 -22.07
CA GLU A 164 -6.38 -10.94 -21.25
C GLU A 164 -7.68 -10.93 -22.06
N TYR A 165 -7.91 -9.90 -22.88
CA TYR A 165 -9.05 -9.87 -23.80
C TYR A 165 -9.08 -11.10 -24.72
N VAL A 166 -7.94 -11.45 -25.34
CA VAL A 166 -7.86 -12.67 -26.16
C VAL A 166 -8.14 -13.92 -25.32
N TYR A 167 -7.58 -14.01 -24.11
CA TYR A 167 -7.78 -15.12 -23.18
C TYR A 167 -9.26 -15.32 -22.83
N ASP A 168 -9.95 -14.24 -22.45
CA ASP A 168 -11.36 -14.27 -22.04
C ASP A 168 -12.26 -14.68 -23.21
N THR A 169 -12.06 -14.06 -24.38
CA THR A 169 -12.85 -14.37 -25.58
C THR A 169 -12.68 -15.82 -26.01
N ILE A 170 -11.46 -16.35 -26.07
CA ILE A 170 -11.24 -17.75 -26.48
C ILE A 170 -11.72 -18.73 -25.40
N HIS A 171 -11.73 -18.34 -24.12
CA HIS A 171 -12.32 -19.13 -23.04
C HIS A 171 -13.83 -19.30 -23.26
N VAL A 172 -14.54 -18.20 -23.51
CA VAL A 172 -15.98 -18.21 -23.84
C VAL A 172 -16.24 -19.01 -25.12
N PHE A 173 -15.40 -18.86 -26.15
CA PHE A 173 -15.52 -19.65 -27.38
C PHE A 173 -15.37 -21.14 -27.16
N GLY A 174 -14.36 -21.56 -26.39
CA GLY A 174 -14.07 -22.97 -26.15
C GLY A 174 -15.10 -23.65 -25.25
N SER A 175 -15.69 -22.93 -24.29
CA SER A 175 -16.57 -23.49 -23.27
C SER A 175 -18.05 -23.32 -23.56
N GLU A 176 -18.45 -22.20 -24.15
CA GLU A 176 -19.85 -21.81 -24.26
C GLU A 176 -20.35 -21.73 -25.71
N THR A 177 -19.67 -20.98 -26.58
CA THR A 177 -20.29 -20.54 -27.84
C THR A 177 -19.93 -21.39 -29.05
N LEU A 178 -18.76 -22.04 -29.07
CA LEU A 178 -18.25 -22.79 -30.22
C LEU A 178 -17.86 -24.25 -29.91
N SER A 179 -18.21 -24.78 -28.73
CA SER A 179 -17.86 -26.15 -28.31
C SER A 179 -18.29 -27.25 -29.31
N GLU A 180 -19.39 -27.06 -30.05
CA GLU A 180 -19.91 -28.01 -31.05
C GLU A 180 -19.30 -27.81 -32.46
N VAL A 181 -18.67 -26.65 -32.70
CA VAL A 181 -18.15 -26.25 -34.03
C VAL A 181 -16.63 -26.28 -34.07
N ALA A 182 -15.98 -25.95 -32.96
CA ALA A 182 -14.55 -26.01 -32.79
C ALA A 182 -14.11 -27.47 -32.78
N ASP A 183 -13.16 -27.83 -33.64
CA ASP A 183 -12.61 -29.17 -33.60
C ASP A 183 -11.63 -29.32 -32.43
N ARG A 184 -11.16 -30.54 -32.22
CA ARG A 184 -10.20 -30.85 -31.16
C ARG A 184 -8.94 -29.99 -31.23
N LEU A 185 -8.47 -29.67 -32.45
CA LEU A 185 -7.26 -28.87 -32.63
C LEU A 185 -7.51 -27.42 -32.19
N HIS A 186 -8.67 -26.84 -32.51
CA HIS A 186 -9.05 -25.51 -32.06
C HIS A 186 -9.04 -25.41 -30.54
N ILE A 187 -9.71 -26.34 -29.86
CA ILE A 187 -9.76 -26.38 -28.39
C ILE A 187 -8.37 -26.55 -27.79
N GLU A 188 -7.52 -27.38 -28.39
CA GLU A 188 -6.12 -27.54 -27.97
C GLU A 188 -5.33 -26.23 -28.10
N GLN A 189 -5.52 -25.46 -29.18
CA GLN A 189 -4.84 -24.18 -29.34
C GLN A 189 -5.36 -23.10 -28.39
N PHE A 190 -6.65 -23.11 -28.05
CA PHE A 190 -7.19 -22.23 -27.01
C PHE A 190 -6.52 -22.51 -25.67
N ALA A 191 -6.46 -23.79 -25.28
CA ALA A 191 -5.80 -24.21 -24.04
C ALA A 191 -4.29 -23.87 -24.03
N ASN A 192 -3.59 -24.05 -25.16
CA ASN A 192 -2.17 -23.70 -25.26
C ASN A 192 -1.93 -22.20 -25.05
N TYR A 193 -2.76 -21.35 -25.63
CA TYR A 193 -2.69 -19.90 -25.41
C TYR A 193 -2.94 -19.56 -23.94
N GLN A 194 -4.00 -20.10 -23.33
CA GLN A 194 -4.34 -19.91 -21.92
C GLN A 194 -3.19 -20.31 -20.99
N ILE A 195 -2.51 -21.42 -21.26
CA ILE A 195 -1.34 -21.86 -20.49
C ILE A 195 -0.18 -20.87 -20.62
N GLN A 196 0.10 -20.33 -21.81
CA GLN A 196 1.19 -19.36 -21.96
C GLN A 196 0.85 -18.00 -21.33
N PHE A 197 -0.41 -17.56 -21.40
CA PHE A 197 -0.87 -16.37 -20.69
C PHE A 197 -0.74 -16.52 -19.16
N GLN A 198 -1.12 -17.67 -18.61
CA GLN A 198 -0.95 -17.92 -17.18
C GLN A 198 0.53 -17.91 -16.79
N ARG A 199 1.41 -18.51 -17.60
CA ARG A 199 2.87 -18.47 -17.36
C ARG A 199 3.44 -17.05 -17.38
N PHE A 200 2.92 -16.19 -18.26
CA PHE A 200 3.27 -14.76 -18.27
C PHE A 200 2.91 -14.13 -16.92
N CYS A 201 1.68 -14.35 -16.42
CA CYS A 201 1.22 -13.84 -15.13
C CYS A 201 2.03 -14.39 -13.95
N ASP A 202 2.27 -15.70 -13.93
CA ASP A 202 3.04 -16.38 -12.88
C ASP A 202 4.46 -15.81 -12.79
N LEU A 203 5.08 -15.53 -13.94
CA LEU A 203 6.41 -14.93 -13.94
C LEU A 203 6.40 -13.49 -13.40
N LEU A 204 5.41 -12.67 -13.77
CA LEU A 204 5.30 -11.32 -13.20
C LEU A 204 5.11 -11.37 -11.68
N ALA A 205 4.37 -12.35 -11.17
CA ALA A 205 4.27 -12.61 -9.73
C ALA A 205 5.60 -13.03 -9.12
N ASP A 206 6.34 -13.95 -9.76
CA ASP A 206 7.67 -14.38 -9.30
C ASP A 206 8.69 -13.22 -9.27
N LEU A 207 8.56 -12.28 -10.20
CA LEU A 207 9.37 -11.05 -10.24
C LEU A 207 9.00 -10.06 -9.15
N GLY A 208 7.77 -10.11 -8.62
CA GLY A 208 7.21 -9.10 -7.71
C GLY A 208 6.59 -7.90 -8.43
N LEU A 209 6.24 -8.06 -9.72
CA LEU A 209 5.62 -7.02 -10.55
C LEU A 209 4.10 -7.20 -10.70
N TYR A 210 3.52 -8.27 -10.16
CA TYR A 210 2.07 -8.54 -10.29
C TYR A 210 1.21 -7.39 -9.71
N GLU A 211 1.55 -6.91 -8.51
CA GLU A 211 0.81 -5.77 -7.90
C GLU A 211 0.95 -4.49 -8.74
N VAL A 212 2.13 -4.26 -9.33
CA VAL A 212 2.35 -3.12 -10.23
C VAL A 212 1.48 -3.22 -11.48
N MET A 213 1.39 -4.42 -12.07
CA MET A 213 0.52 -4.70 -13.21
C MET A 213 -0.95 -4.45 -12.88
N MET A 214 -1.42 -4.95 -11.74
CA MET A 214 -2.81 -4.74 -11.29
C MET A 214 -3.12 -3.27 -11.04
N ALA A 215 -2.17 -2.52 -10.47
CA ALA A 215 -2.31 -1.08 -10.29
C ALA A 215 -2.33 -0.32 -11.63
N CYS A 216 -1.42 -0.64 -12.56
CA CYS A 216 -1.42 -0.07 -13.91
C CYS A 216 -2.79 -0.27 -14.59
N ARG A 217 -3.32 -1.50 -14.58
CA ARG A 217 -4.66 -1.79 -15.11
C ARG A 217 -5.75 -0.99 -14.43
N HIS A 218 -5.76 -0.95 -13.10
CA HIS A 218 -6.77 -0.20 -12.36
C HIS A 218 -6.80 1.28 -12.77
N PHE A 219 -5.62 1.91 -12.85
CA PHE A 219 -5.50 3.32 -13.19
C PHE A 219 -5.61 3.61 -14.70
N SER A 220 -5.43 2.64 -15.59
CA SER A 220 -5.71 2.80 -17.02
C SER A 220 -7.21 2.81 -17.32
N ASN A 221 -8.02 2.15 -16.48
CA ASN A 221 -9.48 2.10 -16.63
C ASN A 221 -10.22 3.20 -15.87
N CYS A 222 -9.55 3.88 -14.94
CA CYS A 222 -10.09 5.11 -14.36
C CYS A 222 -9.86 6.23 -15.38
N GLU A 223 -10.85 6.49 -16.23
CA GLU A 223 -10.90 7.76 -16.99
C GLU A 223 -10.84 8.93 -15.97
N ASP A 224 -10.40 10.12 -16.41
CA ASP A 224 -10.15 11.32 -15.58
C ASP A 224 -11.41 11.88 -14.86
N ASP A 225 -12.12 11.05 -14.09
CA ASP A 225 -13.37 11.33 -13.37
C ASP A 225 -13.20 12.40 -12.27
N GLU A 226 -12.01 12.94 -12.07
CA GLU A 226 -11.76 14.09 -11.20
C GLU A 226 -12.17 15.44 -11.83
N GLU A 227 -12.50 15.53 -13.13
CA GLU A 227 -12.96 16.80 -13.74
C GLU A 227 -14.49 17.01 -13.76
N GLN A 228 -15.31 16.02 -13.36
CA GLN A 228 -16.79 16.14 -13.39
C GLN A 228 -17.50 16.13 -12.04
N SER A 229 -16.81 16.00 -10.90
CA SER A 229 -17.45 16.04 -9.57
C SER A 229 -17.54 17.43 -8.93
N LEU A 230 -17.23 18.50 -9.68
CA LEU A 230 -17.36 19.90 -9.19
C LEU A 230 -18.76 20.51 -9.31
N THR A 231 -19.78 19.75 -9.70
CA THR A 231 -21.16 20.26 -9.70
C THR A 231 -22.13 19.26 -9.10
N GLU A 232 -22.66 19.68 -7.94
CA GLU A 232 -23.94 19.31 -7.34
C GLU A 232 -23.89 18.26 -6.20
N GLU A 233 -23.91 18.84 -4.99
CA GLU A 233 -24.49 18.30 -3.74
C GLU A 233 -23.60 17.45 -2.81
N SER A 234 -22.69 18.15 -2.14
CA SER A 234 -22.81 18.40 -0.69
C SER A 234 -23.21 17.23 0.24
N GLU A 235 -22.47 16.14 0.23
CA GLU A 235 -22.08 15.49 1.48
C GLU A 235 -20.56 15.54 1.55
N SER A 236 -20.05 16.40 2.43
CA SER A 236 -18.63 16.67 2.66
C SER A 236 -17.93 15.41 3.17
N PHE A 237 -17.55 14.53 2.26
CA PHE A 237 -16.37 13.71 2.45
C PHE A 237 -15.18 14.66 2.37
N GLU A 238 -14.69 15.06 3.54
CA GLU A 238 -13.41 15.74 3.65
C GLU A 238 -12.37 14.86 2.94
N GLU A 239 -11.76 15.37 1.88
CA GLU A 239 -10.56 14.76 1.32
C GLU A 239 -9.58 14.59 2.48
N GLU A 240 -9.36 13.34 2.94
CA GLU A 240 -8.42 13.03 4.01
C GLU A 240 -7.00 13.28 3.50
N GLY A 241 -6.63 14.56 3.43
CA GLY A 241 -5.27 14.98 3.17
C GLY A 241 -4.34 14.51 4.30
N TYR A 242 -3.05 14.64 4.05
CA TYR A 242 -2.03 14.32 5.03
C TYR A 242 -2.23 15.17 6.28
N ASN A 243 -2.42 14.54 7.42
CA ASN A 243 -2.77 15.22 8.66
C ASN A 243 -1.73 14.96 9.76
N ILE A 244 -1.45 15.98 10.56
CA ILE A 244 -0.63 15.89 11.77
C ILE A 244 -1.50 16.12 13.01
N ILE A 245 -1.04 15.61 14.15
CA ILE A 245 -1.70 15.79 15.44
C ILE A 245 -1.01 16.95 16.15
N LEU A 246 -1.75 18.01 16.46
CA LEU A 246 -1.28 19.09 17.32
C LEU A 246 -1.71 18.87 18.76
N VAL A 247 -0.77 19.04 19.69
CA VAL A 247 -1.00 18.88 21.13
C VAL A 247 -0.58 20.15 21.86
N ASP A 248 -1.56 20.85 22.44
CA ASP A 248 -1.33 22.05 23.25
C ASP A 248 -1.36 21.68 24.74
N LEU A 249 -0.19 21.65 25.39
CA LEU A 249 -0.12 21.36 26.83
C LEU A 249 -0.79 22.43 27.68
N LYS A 250 -0.81 23.69 27.22
CA LYS A 250 -1.37 24.80 27.99
C LYS A 250 -2.88 24.66 28.17
N THR A 251 -3.57 24.18 27.13
CA THR A 251 -5.02 24.00 27.14
C THR A 251 -5.44 22.54 27.28
N ALA A 252 -4.48 21.60 27.24
CA ALA A 252 -4.70 20.17 27.12
C ALA A 252 -5.59 19.80 25.92
N SER A 253 -5.48 20.57 24.82
CA SER A 253 -6.22 20.34 23.57
C SER A 253 -5.40 19.47 22.62
N ILE A 254 -6.10 18.61 21.88
CA ILE A 254 -5.56 17.80 20.79
C ILE A 254 -6.43 18.06 19.56
N CYS A 255 -5.81 18.34 18.42
CA CYS A 255 -6.52 18.47 17.15
C CYS A 255 -5.75 17.84 15.99
N LYS A 256 -6.49 17.44 14.96
CA LYS A 256 -5.94 16.94 13.70
C LYS A 256 -5.94 18.08 12.70
N MET A 257 -4.82 18.31 12.01
CA MET A 257 -4.69 19.39 11.04
C MET A 257 -4.04 18.93 9.75
N ASN A 258 -4.56 19.44 8.63
CA ASN A 258 -4.03 19.18 7.31
C ASN A 258 -2.68 19.90 7.11
N VAL A 259 -1.69 19.16 6.64
CA VAL A 259 -0.31 19.65 6.48
C VAL A 259 -0.18 20.68 5.37
N ASP A 260 -0.88 20.51 4.25
CA ASP A 260 -0.86 21.48 3.14
C ASP A 260 -1.42 22.83 3.59
N ALA A 261 -2.46 22.81 4.45
CA ALA A 261 -3.04 24.01 5.03
C ALA A 261 -2.06 24.73 6.00
N LEU A 262 -1.28 23.97 6.77
CA LEU A 262 -0.26 24.51 7.67
C LEU A 262 0.93 25.09 6.91
N GLU A 263 1.36 24.44 5.83
CA GLU A 263 2.42 24.93 4.96
C GLU A 263 2.01 26.20 4.21
N ALA A 264 0.81 26.22 3.63
CA ALA A 264 0.28 27.39 2.92
C ALA A 264 0.19 28.64 3.82
N LYS A 265 -0.04 28.44 5.12
CA LYS A 265 -0.07 29.50 6.14
C LYS A 265 1.30 29.80 6.75
N GLY A 266 2.36 29.11 6.33
CA GLY A 266 3.74 29.33 6.76
C GLY A 266 4.01 28.93 8.21
N VAL A 267 3.18 28.06 8.79
CA VAL A 267 3.38 27.57 10.17
C VAL A 267 4.42 26.46 10.20
N ILE A 268 4.47 25.66 9.15
CA ILE A 268 5.48 24.62 8.94
C ILE A 268 6.14 24.82 7.59
N SER A 269 7.28 24.16 7.40
CA SER A 269 7.94 24.05 6.10
C SER A 269 8.20 22.59 5.81
N LEU A 270 7.88 22.15 4.59
CA LEU A 270 8.19 20.81 4.13
C LEU A 270 9.58 20.80 3.48
N GLY A 271 10.40 19.88 3.93
CA GLY A 271 11.65 19.52 3.31
C GLY A 271 11.40 18.26 2.49
N PHE A 272 12.17 18.10 1.41
CA PHE A 272 12.16 16.88 0.64
C PHE A 272 13.52 16.22 0.83
N THR A 273 13.54 14.96 1.24
CA THR A 273 14.79 14.19 1.20
C THR A 273 15.09 13.79 -0.25
N ASP A 274 16.28 13.26 -0.51
CA ASP A 274 16.61 12.65 -1.82
C ASP A 274 15.61 11.52 -2.22
N MET A 275 14.72 11.12 -1.32
CA MET A 275 13.63 10.15 -1.52
C MET A 275 12.25 10.78 -1.82
N GLU A 276 12.16 12.08 -2.11
CA GLU A 276 10.92 12.81 -2.51
C GLU A 276 9.75 12.78 -1.50
N GLU A 277 9.93 12.23 -0.30
CA GLU A 277 8.93 12.32 0.77
C GLU A 277 9.01 13.69 1.47
N PRO A 278 7.87 14.40 1.60
CA PRO A 278 7.82 15.61 2.41
C PRO A 278 8.00 15.24 3.88
N TYR A 279 9.04 15.78 4.52
CA TYR A 279 9.22 15.74 5.97
C TYR A 279 9.08 17.14 6.53
N ILE A 280 8.62 17.26 7.77
CA ILE A 280 8.49 18.57 8.42
C ILE A 280 9.89 19.02 8.85
N MET A 281 10.41 20.09 8.25
CA MET A 281 11.78 20.59 8.53
C MET A 281 12.00 21.03 9.98
N GLN A 282 10.92 21.27 10.71
CA GLN A 282 10.95 21.73 12.10
C GLN A 282 10.87 20.57 13.11
N SER A 283 11.15 19.33 12.67
CA SER A 283 11.25 18.16 13.56
C SER A 283 12.38 18.29 14.58
N CYS A 284 12.23 17.60 15.72
CA CYS A 284 13.33 17.44 16.65
C CYS A 284 14.31 16.36 16.14
N ASP A 285 15.54 16.76 15.84
CA ASP A 285 16.53 15.84 15.25
C ASP A 285 17.38 15.10 16.29
N THR A 286 17.19 15.40 17.59
CA THR A 286 17.97 14.81 18.68
C THR A 286 17.12 13.93 19.57
N MET A 287 17.57 12.70 19.82
CA MET A 287 16.90 11.75 20.71
C MET A 287 16.64 12.31 22.11
N GLU A 288 17.53 13.11 22.67
CA GLU A 288 17.35 13.73 24.00
C GLU A 288 16.11 14.63 24.06
N LYS A 289 15.87 15.46 23.03
CA LYS A 289 14.68 16.32 22.95
C LYS A 289 13.41 15.52 22.69
N ILE A 290 13.48 14.48 21.86
CA ILE A 290 12.35 13.57 21.63
C ILE A 290 11.92 12.93 22.95
N GLU A 291 12.87 12.44 23.74
CA GLU A 291 12.59 11.87 25.07
C GLU A 291 12.08 12.92 26.07
N GLU A 292 12.56 14.16 26.02
CA GLU A 292 12.01 15.27 26.82
C GLU A 292 10.53 15.52 26.48
N ILE A 293 10.18 15.59 25.18
CA ILE A 293 8.81 15.81 24.72
C ILE A 293 7.91 14.63 25.13
N LYS A 294 8.35 13.39 24.91
CA LYS A 294 7.63 12.20 25.37
C LYS A 294 7.39 12.23 26.87
N HIS A 295 8.40 12.61 27.66
CA HIS A 295 8.27 12.74 29.10
C HIS A 295 7.26 13.82 29.50
N LYS A 296 7.24 14.97 28.82
CA LYS A 296 6.23 16.03 29.05
C LYS A 296 4.81 15.57 28.72
N LEU A 297 4.62 14.88 27.59
CA LEU A 297 3.32 14.38 27.13
C LEU A 297 2.78 13.30 28.08
N ASN A 298 3.59 12.31 28.44
CA ASN A 298 3.18 11.20 29.29
C ASN A 298 2.79 11.66 30.71
N ASN A 299 3.51 12.64 31.26
CA ASN A 299 3.29 13.13 32.62
C ASN A 299 2.31 14.31 32.71
N HIS A 300 1.67 14.72 31.61
CA HIS A 300 0.75 15.85 31.66
C HIS A 300 -0.57 15.46 32.34
N PRO A 301 -0.94 16.08 33.47
CA PRO A 301 -2.04 15.62 34.32
C PRO A 301 -3.42 15.68 33.64
N SER A 302 -3.58 16.55 32.65
CA SER A 302 -4.87 16.80 32.00
C SER A 302 -5.02 16.17 30.61
N LEU A 303 -3.94 15.61 30.02
CA LEU A 303 -4.03 15.00 28.68
C LEU A 303 -4.64 13.61 28.70
N GLY A 304 -4.57 12.90 29.83
CA GLY A 304 -5.12 11.54 29.98
C GLY A 304 -4.35 10.45 29.22
N LEU A 305 -3.06 10.66 28.94
CA LEU A 305 -2.22 9.72 28.20
C LEU A 305 -1.65 8.58 29.07
N ALA A 306 -1.44 8.83 30.36
CA ALA A 306 -0.86 7.86 31.29
C ALA A 306 -1.73 6.60 31.48
N THR A 307 -1.12 5.42 31.33
CA THR A 307 -1.75 4.09 31.44
C THR A 307 -2.30 3.76 32.84
N ASN A 308 -1.83 4.44 33.88
CA ASN A 308 -2.10 4.07 35.28
C ASN A 308 -3.15 4.94 36.00
N LEU A 309 -3.87 5.81 35.28
CA LEU A 309 -4.97 6.60 35.85
C LEU A 309 -6.31 6.25 35.21
N VAL A 310 -6.63 4.94 35.14
CA VAL A 310 -8.02 4.56 35.47
C VAL A 310 -8.17 4.81 36.97
N VAL A 311 -8.30 6.08 37.36
CA VAL A 311 -8.92 6.41 38.64
C VAL A 311 -10.31 5.84 38.52
N LYS A 312 -10.55 4.69 39.17
CA LYS A 312 -11.90 4.24 39.45
C LYS A 312 -12.65 5.46 39.97
N ARG A 313 -13.63 5.93 39.21
CA ARG A 313 -14.47 7.11 39.50
C ARG A 313 -15.37 6.92 40.74
N SER A 314 -15.00 6.00 41.65
CA SER A 314 -15.75 5.55 42.81
C SER A 314 -15.03 5.71 44.15
N THR A 315 -13.88 6.39 44.22
CA THR A 315 -13.27 6.83 45.49
C THR A 315 -12.85 8.29 45.42
N VAL A 316 -13.81 9.15 45.11
CA VAL A 316 -13.81 10.52 45.64
C VAL A 316 -15.07 10.61 46.47
N MET A 317 -14.95 10.27 47.75
CA MET A 317 -15.68 10.79 48.91
C MET A 317 -14.97 10.21 50.13
N GLU A 318 -14.68 11.07 51.10
CA GLU A 318 -14.15 10.74 52.44
C GLU A 318 -12.65 10.41 52.53
N ASN A 319 -11.78 11.43 52.54
CA ASN A 319 -11.34 12.00 53.81
C ASN A 319 -10.31 13.11 53.62
N GLU A 320 -10.39 14.03 54.57
CA GLU A 320 -9.63 15.25 54.75
C GLU A 320 -8.13 15.01 54.96
N TYR A 321 -7.36 16.04 54.60
CA TYR A 321 -6.12 16.51 55.23
C TYR A 321 -5.36 15.54 56.14
N THR A 322 -4.10 15.26 55.79
CA THR A 322 -3.00 15.55 56.72
C THR A 322 -1.68 15.72 55.97
N GLU A 323 -1.17 16.92 56.13
CA GLU A 323 0.14 17.42 55.77
C GLU A 323 1.26 16.82 56.64
N LEU A 324 2.48 16.90 56.10
CA LEU A 324 3.73 17.09 56.84
C LEU A 324 4.10 16.06 57.92
N GLU A 325 4.92 15.06 57.57
CA GLU A 325 5.88 14.51 58.56
C GLU A 325 7.18 13.88 57.98
N GLU A 326 7.36 13.78 56.66
CA GLU A 326 8.58 13.14 56.11
C GLU A 326 9.60 14.10 55.46
N LYS A 327 9.39 15.41 55.53
CA LYS A 327 10.30 16.40 54.93
C LYS A 327 11.47 16.78 55.86
N GLU A 328 11.29 16.65 57.18
CA GLU A 328 12.31 17.00 58.16
C GLU A 328 13.34 15.87 58.39
N ALA A 329 12.94 14.61 58.20
CA ALA A 329 13.82 13.45 58.32
C ALA A 329 14.90 13.36 57.22
N VAL A 330 14.60 13.85 56.02
CA VAL A 330 15.53 13.79 54.86
C VAL A 330 16.49 14.97 54.84
N THR A 331 16.11 16.10 55.43
CA THR A 331 16.93 17.33 55.45
C THR A 331 18.10 17.23 56.45
N SER A 332 17.99 16.39 57.47
CA SER A 332 19.04 16.15 58.49
C SER A 332 20.15 15.19 58.03
N MET A 333 19.99 14.43 56.95
CA MET A 333 20.96 13.36 56.62
C MET A 333 22.12 13.77 55.71
N TRP A 334 22.00 14.88 54.93
CA TRP A 334 22.98 15.14 53.86
C TRP A 334 23.57 16.55 53.79
N GLY A 335 23.25 17.47 54.71
CA GLY A 335 24.03 18.71 54.91
C GLY A 335 24.35 19.56 53.67
N ILE A 336 23.52 19.50 52.61
CA ILE A 336 23.74 20.20 51.34
C ILE A 336 22.63 21.23 51.14
N THR A 337 23.01 22.51 51.10
CA THR A 337 22.14 23.62 50.74
C THR A 337 22.03 23.70 49.22
N LEU A 338 20.97 23.15 48.65
CA LEU A 338 20.66 23.33 47.23
C LEU A 338 20.15 24.77 47.00
N LYS A 339 20.89 25.54 46.20
CA LYS A 339 20.47 26.87 45.74
C LYS A 339 19.22 26.71 44.87
N SER A 340 18.14 27.36 45.28
CA SER A 340 16.96 27.60 44.44
C SER A 340 17.36 28.42 43.20
N THR A 341 17.55 27.77 42.06
CA THR A 341 17.56 28.44 40.75
C THR A 341 16.13 28.86 40.40
N ASN A 342 15.70 29.97 40.99
CA ASN A 342 14.61 30.77 40.48
C ASN A 342 15.08 31.52 39.23
N LYS A 343 15.02 30.85 38.08
CA LYS A 343 14.73 31.50 36.78
C LYS A 343 13.61 30.71 36.12
N LYS A 344 12.39 31.10 36.49
CA LYS A 344 11.12 30.68 35.90
C LYS A 344 11.20 30.90 34.39
N THR A 345 11.05 29.82 33.63
CA THR A 345 10.65 29.76 32.22
C THR A 345 9.81 30.97 31.79
N LYS A 346 10.04 31.49 30.58
CA LYS A 346 8.98 32.09 29.74
C LYS A 346 8.70 31.04 28.63
N LYS A 347 8.16 29.84 28.88
CA LYS A 347 6.89 29.32 29.48
C LYS A 347 5.59 29.61 28.74
N ASN A 348 5.57 30.56 27.83
CA ASN A 348 4.37 30.79 27.04
C ASN A 348 4.62 30.11 25.71
N GLU A 349 3.77 29.17 25.31
CA GLU A 349 3.59 28.70 23.91
C GLU A 349 4.13 27.29 23.53
N GLU A 350 4.16 26.31 24.45
CA GLU A 350 4.49 24.92 24.05
C GLU A 350 3.30 24.25 23.32
N LEU A 351 3.31 24.32 21.98
CA LEU A 351 2.49 23.54 21.06
C LEU A 351 3.38 22.47 20.42
N PHE A 352 3.00 21.21 20.51
CA PHE A 352 3.73 20.10 19.88
C PHE A 352 2.99 19.62 18.64
N PHE A 353 3.73 19.13 17.65
CA PHE A 353 3.15 18.32 16.58
C PHE A 353 3.67 16.88 16.66
N LEU A 354 2.80 15.93 16.34
CA LEU A 354 3.14 14.54 16.13
C LEU A 354 2.64 14.13 14.76
N ASP A 355 3.56 13.58 13.97
CA ASP A 355 3.27 13.03 12.66
C ASP A 355 2.98 11.53 12.79
N PRO A 356 1.73 11.10 12.56
CA PRO A 356 1.36 9.69 12.70
C PRO A 356 1.99 8.77 11.63
N TYR A 357 2.48 9.33 10.52
CA TYR A 357 3.03 8.54 9.41
C TYR A 357 4.53 8.31 9.56
N THR A 358 5.27 9.35 9.94
CA THR A 358 6.73 9.29 10.09
C THR A 358 7.17 9.03 11.53
N GLY A 359 6.27 9.22 12.50
CA GLY A 359 6.62 9.25 13.93
C GLY A 359 7.43 10.49 14.32
N ALA A 360 7.56 11.48 13.43
CA ALA A 360 8.28 12.71 13.72
C ALA A 360 7.54 13.51 14.80
N VAL A 361 8.32 14.11 15.70
CA VAL A 361 7.81 14.95 16.79
C VAL A 361 8.60 16.26 16.80
N GLY A 362 7.91 17.37 17.04
CA GLY A 362 8.57 18.66 17.15
C GLY A 362 7.77 19.72 17.89
N GLU A 363 8.37 20.90 18.01
CA GLU A 363 7.82 22.05 18.72
C GLU A 363 7.41 23.14 17.72
N LEU A 364 6.20 23.70 17.91
CA LEU A 364 5.68 24.84 17.18
C LEU A 364 5.48 26.01 18.13
N ASN A 365 5.69 27.21 17.60
CA ASN A 365 5.34 28.42 18.31
C ASN A 365 3.82 28.62 18.25
N ARG A 366 3.16 28.52 19.42
CA ARG A 366 1.70 28.69 19.54
C ARG A 366 1.21 30.06 19.07
N GLN A 367 1.96 31.15 19.31
CA GLN A 367 1.57 32.48 18.86
C GLN A 367 1.62 32.61 17.34
N VAL A 368 2.62 32.03 16.68
CA VAL A 368 2.72 31.98 15.21
C VAL A 368 1.54 31.22 14.60
N ALA A 369 1.13 30.10 15.20
CA ALA A 369 -0.04 29.34 14.75
C ALA A 369 -1.37 30.12 14.96
N ILE A 370 -1.45 30.96 16.00
CA ILE A 370 -2.60 31.86 16.21
C ILE A 370 -2.59 33.02 15.21
N ASP A 371 -1.45 33.68 15.03
CA ASP A 371 -1.30 34.87 14.18
C ASP A 371 -1.50 34.55 12.70
N SER A 372 -1.14 33.34 12.26
CA SER A 372 -1.40 32.82 10.92
C SER A 372 -2.86 32.38 10.70
N GLY A 373 -3.68 32.36 11.75
CA GLY A 373 -5.06 31.89 11.70
C GLY A 373 -5.16 30.39 11.44
N CYS A 374 -4.15 29.60 11.81
CA CYS A 374 -4.26 28.14 11.84
C CYS A 374 -5.11 27.69 13.03
N ILE A 375 -4.84 28.22 14.22
CA ILE A 375 -5.61 27.92 15.43
C ILE A 375 -6.25 29.18 16.01
N HIS A 376 -7.37 29.01 16.71
CA HIS A 376 -8.05 30.08 17.45
C HIS A 376 -8.26 29.67 18.91
N GLU A 377 -8.14 30.60 19.84
CA GLU A 377 -8.51 30.37 21.23
C GLU A 377 -9.99 30.67 21.46
N GLU A 378 -10.71 29.73 22.06
CA GLU A 378 -12.10 29.87 22.47
C GLU A 378 -12.24 29.48 23.95
N LYS A 379 -13.30 29.95 24.61
CA LYS A 379 -13.65 29.50 25.96
C LYS A 379 -14.72 28.43 25.87
N ASN A 380 -14.47 27.27 26.48
CA ASN A 380 -15.47 26.23 26.57
C ASN A 380 -16.59 26.59 27.56
N GLU A 381 -17.59 25.71 27.70
CA GLU A 381 -18.73 25.87 28.62
C GLU A 381 -18.32 26.05 30.10
N HIS A 382 -17.11 25.61 30.45
CA HIS A 382 -16.51 25.73 31.78
C HIS A 382 -15.59 26.95 31.92
N ASN A 383 -15.60 27.86 30.93
CA ASN A 383 -14.77 29.07 30.87
C ASN A 383 -13.25 28.81 30.85
N ASN A 384 -12.84 27.59 30.49
CA ASN A 384 -11.45 27.23 30.22
C ASN A 384 -11.09 27.57 28.78
N LEU A 385 -9.88 28.08 28.54
CA LEU A 385 -9.37 28.33 27.20
C LEU A 385 -9.06 26.98 26.51
N VAL A 386 -9.60 26.80 25.31
CA VAL A 386 -9.40 25.65 24.41
C VAL A 386 -9.09 26.14 23.00
N LEU A 387 -8.46 25.31 22.18
CA LEU A 387 -8.26 25.62 20.76
C LEU A 387 -9.51 25.21 19.96
N ARG A 388 -9.94 26.04 18.99
CA ARG A 388 -11.22 25.92 18.28
C ARG A 388 -11.39 24.68 17.38
N GLU A 389 -10.29 23.96 17.11
CA GLU A 389 -10.29 22.66 16.41
C GLU A 389 -10.08 21.46 17.34
N ALA A 390 -10.11 21.66 18.67
CA ALA A 390 -10.05 20.53 19.59
C ALA A 390 -11.22 19.57 19.31
N GLU A 391 -10.93 18.27 19.16
CA GLU A 391 -11.98 17.27 18.96
C GLU A 391 -12.93 17.29 20.15
N LYS A 392 -14.21 17.54 19.86
CA LYS A 392 -15.26 17.63 20.89
C LYS A 392 -16.00 16.30 21.07
N GLU A 393 -15.83 15.36 20.14
CA GLU A 393 -16.43 14.04 20.20
C GLU A 393 -15.51 13.07 20.94
N ASP A 394 -16.02 12.46 22.02
CA ASP A 394 -15.25 11.55 22.90
C ASP A 394 -14.61 10.38 22.12
N SER A 395 -15.24 9.92 21.03
CA SER A 395 -14.79 8.83 20.16
C SER A 395 -13.50 9.17 19.38
N GLN A 396 -13.49 10.35 18.75
CA GLN A 396 -12.34 10.89 18.00
C GLN A 396 -11.19 11.24 18.96
N TRP A 397 -11.53 11.77 20.13
CA TRP A 397 -10.57 12.09 21.17
C TRP A 397 -9.81 10.87 21.69
N GLU A 398 -10.49 9.75 21.97
CA GLU A 398 -9.83 8.51 22.40
C GLU A 398 -8.97 7.89 21.29
N THR A 399 -9.40 8.01 20.04
CA THR A 399 -8.61 7.57 18.87
C THR A 399 -7.29 8.34 18.78
N LEU A 400 -7.34 9.67 18.91
CA LEU A 400 -6.13 10.50 18.92
C LEU A 400 -5.22 10.20 20.11
N ARG A 401 -5.78 9.93 21.30
CA ARG A 401 -5.00 9.46 22.45
C ARG A 401 -4.29 8.14 22.17
N GLY A 402 -4.97 7.21 21.49
CA GLY A 402 -4.38 5.95 21.02
C GLY A 402 -3.17 6.21 20.12
N ASN A 403 -3.36 7.00 19.07
CA ASN A 403 -2.28 7.35 18.13
C ASN A 403 -1.09 8.01 18.84
N ILE A 404 -1.34 8.93 19.78
CA ILE A 404 -0.28 9.57 20.56
C ILE A 404 0.46 8.54 21.40
N ARG A 405 -0.25 7.63 22.09
CA ARG A 405 0.36 6.55 22.91
C ARG A 405 1.27 5.66 22.07
N ASP A 406 0.84 5.30 20.87
CA ASP A 406 1.64 4.49 19.95
C ASP A 406 2.93 5.22 19.52
N ILE A 407 2.82 6.49 19.13
CA ILE A 407 3.97 7.31 18.72
C ILE A 407 4.98 7.49 19.86
N ILE A 408 4.51 7.66 21.10
CA ILE A 408 5.39 7.85 22.27
C ILE A 408 5.80 6.53 22.94
N GLY A 409 5.36 5.38 22.42
CA GLY A 409 5.79 4.05 22.87
C GLY A 409 5.13 3.56 24.17
N ILE A 410 3.91 4.01 24.47
CA ILE A 410 3.13 3.53 25.62
C ILE A 410 2.34 2.28 25.19
N GLN A 411 2.78 1.11 25.65
CA GLN A 411 2.02 -0.13 25.43
C GLN A 411 0.81 -0.16 26.37
N MET A 412 -0.39 -0.29 25.79
CA MET A 412 -1.59 -0.61 26.55
C MET A 412 -1.64 -2.13 26.76
N GLU A 413 -1.59 -2.57 28.02
CA GLU A 413 -1.97 -3.94 28.35
C GLU A 413 -3.46 -4.11 28.00
N ALA A 414 -3.77 -5.11 27.18
CA ALA A 414 -5.15 -5.44 26.87
C ALA A 414 -5.92 -5.67 28.17
N PRO A 415 -7.14 -5.13 28.34
CA PRO A 415 -7.89 -5.34 29.56
C PRO A 415 -8.08 -6.84 29.79
N GLU A 416 -7.44 -7.37 30.83
CA GLU A 416 -7.61 -8.76 31.24
C GLU A 416 -9.10 -9.01 31.56
N GLY A 417 -9.73 -9.89 30.77
CA GLY A 417 -10.97 -10.57 31.15
C GLY A 417 -12.27 -9.78 31.00
N ARG A 418 -12.90 -9.88 29.82
CA ARG A 418 -14.31 -10.25 29.78
C ARG A 418 -14.39 -11.66 29.21
N ASP A 419 -14.74 -12.61 30.06
CA ASP A 419 -15.10 -13.95 29.64
C ASP A 419 -16.27 -13.86 28.65
N ASP A 420 -15.99 -14.20 27.39
CA ASP A 420 -17.00 -14.42 26.36
C ASP A 420 -17.89 -15.58 26.80
N VAL A 421 -19.06 -15.26 27.34
CA VAL A 421 -20.17 -16.21 27.51
C VAL A 421 -20.82 -16.41 26.13
N SER A 422 -20.14 -17.15 25.26
CA SER A 422 -20.68 -17.57 23.96
C SER A 422 -20.16 -18.94 23.54
N SER A 423 -20.24 -19.93 24.43
CA SER A 423 -20.14 -21.33 24.05
C SER A 423 -20.98 -22.25 24.93
N ASN A 424 -22.30 -22.29 24.66
CA ASN A 424 -23.15 -23.41 25.07
C ASN A 424 -24.31 -23.61 24.08
N MET A 425 -23.98 -24.13 22.90
CA MET A 425 -24.88 -25.02 22.16
C MET A 425 -24.15 -26.34 21.94
N ARG A 426 -24.19 -27.20 22.96
CA ARG A 426 -23.88 -28.63 22.79
C ARG A 426 -25.13 -29.33 22.27
N VAL A 427 -24.99 -29.85 21.06
CA VAL A 427 -25.81 -30.88 20.45
C VAL A 427 -25.85 -32.10 21.39
N GLY A 428 -27.02 -32.37 21.97
CA GLY A 428 -27.29 -33.60 22.70
C GLY A 428 -27.94 -34.62 21.77
N SER A 429 -27.17 -35.59 21.30
CA SER A 429 -27.66 -36.83 20.70
C SER A 429 -27.16 -38.00 21.53
N GLU A 430 -27.98 -38.44 22.48
CA GLU A 430 -27.81 -39.75 23.12
C GLU A 430 -28.55 -40.84 22.30
N PRO A 431 -27.96 -42.04 22.16
CA PRO A 431 -28.58 -43.16 21.49
C PRO A 431 -29.46 -43.96 22.46
N ILE A 432 -30.74 -44.14 22.12
CA ILE A 432 -31.61 -45.10 22.79
C ILE A 432 -31.46 -46.46 22.10
N SER A 433 -30.86 -47.41 22.82
CA SER A 433 -30.79 -48.82 22.47
C SER A 433 -31.90 -49.60 23.19
N MET A 434 -32.74 -50.25 22.38
CA MET A 434 -33.47 -51.52 22.56
C MET A 434 -34.41 -51.76 23.75
N GLY A 435 -35.62 -52.22 23.40
CA GLY A 435 -36.51 -53.00 24.27
C GLY A 435 -37.79 -53.48 23.58
N TYR A 436 -37.76 -54.72 23.08
CA TYR A 436 -38.83 -55.60 22.55
C TYR A 436 -39.33 -55.44 21.12
#